data_AF-A0A844ZUQ2-F1
#
_entry.id   AF-A0A844ZUQ2-F1
#
_cell.length_a   1.000
_cell.length_b   1.000
_cell.length_c   1.000
_cell.angle_alpha   90.00
_cell.angle_beta   90.00
_cell.angle_gamma   90.00
#
_symmetry.space_group_name_H-M   'P 1'
#
loop_
_entity.id
_entity.type
_entity.pdbx_description
1 polymer ?
#
loop_
_entity_poly.entity_id
_entity_poly.type
_entity_poly.pdbx_seq_one_letter_code
_entity_poly.pdbx_strand_id
1 'polypeptide(L)'
;MAAHEASMNFDMEHVRPFLEQLNAKLSLGLAIDHLVSRIEATEHDSAYGCDLTVRFQGQDENLKFSAYIDDIDAPDLYFIVYNPDLATAIDAEMEAFCEANGS
;
A
#
# COMPACT_ATOMS: atom_id res chain seq x y z
N MET A 1 13.10 14.63 10.10
CA MET A 1 12.65 13.26 10.43
C MET A 1 13.00 12.38 9.24
N ALA A 2 13.51 11.17 9.48
CA ALA A 2 13.78 10.24 8.39
C ALA A 2 12.44 9.72 7.85
N ALA A 3 12.37 9.46 6.54
CA ALA A 3 11.26 8.73 5.96
C ALA A 3 11.52 7.23 6.15
N HIS A 4 10.44 6.48 6.36
CA HIS A 4 10.42 5.03 6.47
C HIS A 4 9.56 4.48 5.35
N GLU A 5 9.99 3.36 4.76
CA GLU A 5 9.32 2.74 3.63
C GLU A 5 8.97 1.29 3.90
N ALA A 6 7.85 0.84 3.34
CA ALA A 6 7.44 -0.54 3.23
C ALA A 6 7.04 -0.79 1.76
N SER A 7 7.54 -1.85 1.15
CA SER A 7 7.30 -2.14 -0.26
C SER A 7 7.34 -3.63 -0.57
N MET A 8 6.47 -4.07 -1.46
CA MET A 8 6.39 -5.47 -1.87
C MET A 8 5.70 -5.60 -3.23
N ASN A 9 6.08 -6.64 -3.99
CA ASN A 9 5.41 -7.03 -5.23
C ASN A 9 4.14 -7.78 -4.86
N PHE A 10 3.04 -7.47 -5.53
CA PHE A 10 1.77 -8.17 -5.35
C PHE A 10 1.22 -8.60 -6.70
N ASP A 11 0.64 -9.79 -6.76
CA ASP A 11 -0.23 -10.12 -7.89
C ASP A 11 -1.40 -9.13 -7.94
N MET A 12 -1.79 -8.69 -9.14
CA MET A 12 -2.80 -7.65 -9.32
C MET A 12 -4.15 -8.04 -8.70
N GLU A 13 -4.48 -9.33 -8.71
CA GLU A 13 -5.69 -9.86 -8.05
C GLU A 13 -5.64 -9.75 -6.51
N HIS A 14 -4.45 -9.67 -5.93
CA HIS A 14 -4.21 -9.57 -4.50
C HIS A 14 -4.08 -8.13 -3.99
N VAL A 15 -3.87 -7.14 -4.86
CA VAL A 15 -3.75 -5.72 -4.48
C VAL A 15 -4.98 -5.24 -3.71
N ARG A 16 -6.19 -5.44 -4.25
CA ARG A 16 -7.43 -5.02 -3.56
C ARG A 16 -7.60 -5.74 -2.22
N PRO A 17 -7.56 -7.09 -2.16
CA PRO A 17 -7.65 -7.82 -0.89
C PRO A 17 -6.63 -7.34 0.16
N PHE A 18 -5.40 -7.08 -0.25
CA PHE A 18 -4.36 -6.57 0.65
C PHE A 18 -4.73 -5.18 1.20
N LEU A 19 -5.10 -4.23 0.34
CA LEU A 19 -5.46 -2.88 0.77
C LEU A 19 -6.69 -2.89 1.70
N GLU A 20 -7.66 -3.77 1.45
CA GLU A 20 -8.83 -3.97 2.32
C GLU A 20 -8.42 -4.52 3.69
N GLN A 21 -7.55 -5.53 3.73
CA GLN A 21 -7.01 -6.07 4.99
C GLN A 21 -6.23 -5.01 5.76
N LEU A 22 -5.30 -4.31 5.09
CA LEU A 22 -4.48 -3.26 5.68
C LEU A 22 -5.35 -2.17 6.32
N ASN A 23 -6.35 -1.70 5.58
CA ASN A 23 -7.28 -0.69 6.05
C ASN A 23 -8.14 -1.18 7.23
N ALA A 24 -8.58 -2.43 7.21
CA ALA A 24 -9.38 -3.01 8.29
C ALA A 24 -8.56 -3.20 9.58
N LYS A 25 -7.32 -3.71 9.46
CA LYS A 25 -6.44 -4.00 10.60
C LYS A 25 -5.89 -2.73 11.25
N LEU A 26 -5.46 -1.76 10.43
CA LEU A 26 -4.81 -0.55 10.92
C LEU A 26 -5.77 0.65 11.02
N SER A 27 -7.01 0.51 10.55
CA SER A 27 -8.05 1.57 10.59
C SER A 27 -7.65 2.87 9.90
N LEU A 28 -6.92 2.77 8.78
CA LEU A 28 -6.26 3.90 8.11
C LEU A 28 -7.21 4.88 7.42
N GLY A 29 -8.41 4.44 7.03
CA GLY A 29 -9.36 5.26 6.29
C GLY A 29 -9.02 5.41 4.81
N LEU A 30 -8.39 4.40 4.20
CA LEU A 30 -7.99 4.41 2.80
C LEU A 30 -9.21 4.38 1.87
N ALA A 31 -9.16 5.18 0.79
CA ALA A 31 -10.14 5.14 -0.29
C ALA A 31 -9.82 4.00 -1.28
N ILE A 32 -10.03 2.75 -0.85
CA ILE A 32 -9.60 1.53 -1.55
C ILE A 32 -10.03 1.52 -3.02
N ASP A 33 -11.31 1.76 -3.31
CA ASP A 33 -11.82 1.73 -4.68
C ASP A 33 -11.13 2.74 -5.59
N HIS A 34 -10.77 3.90 -5.04
CA HIS A 34 -10.03 4.91 -5.79
C HIS A 34 -8.61 4.45 -6.07
N LEU A 35 -7.91 3.92 -5.06
CA LEU A 35 -6.53 3.44 -5.22
C LEU A 35 -6.46 2.33 -6.25
N VAL A 36 -7.29 1.29 -6.11
CA VAL A 36 -7.32 0.15 -7.03
C VAL A 36 -7.63 0.61 -8.46
N SER A 37 -8.66 1.43 -8.64
CA SER A 37 -9.01 1.95 -9.98
C SER A 37 -7.88 2.76 -10.63
N ARG A 38 -7.05 3.45 -9.83
CA ARG A 38 -5.89 4.20 -10.35
C ARG A 38 -4.73 3.29 -10.72
N ILE A 39 -4.47 2.26 -9.92
CA ILE A 39 -3.45 1.23 -10.20
C ILE A 39 -3.81 0.50 -11.50
N GLU A 40 -5.06 0.02 -11.63
CA GLU A 40 -5.57 -0.65 -12.84
C GLU A 40 -5.50 0.23 -14.11
N ALA A 41 -5.62 1.55 -13.95
CA ALA A 41 -5.54 2.50 -15.05
C ALA A 41 -4.11 2.99 -15.34
N THR A 42 -3.11 2.53 -14.59
CA THR A 42 -1.71 2.91 -14.79
C THR A 42 -1.13 2.15 -15.97
N GLU A 43 -0.41 2.87 -16.84
CA GLU A 43 0.24 2.26 -18.00
C GLU A 43 1.43 1.40 -17.57
N HIS A 44 1.69 0.32 -18.31
CA HIS A 44 2.89 -0.50 -18.15
C HIS A 44 4.16 0.35 -18.33
N ASP A 45 5.20 0.04 -17.56
CA ASP A 45 6.46 0.81 -17.41
C ASP A 45 6.23 2.22 -16.86
N SER A 46 5.24 2.37 -15.97
CA SER A 46 4.89 3.64 -15.32
C SER A 46 4.50 3.46 -13.85
N ALA A 47 4.43 4.58 -13.13
CA ALA A 47 4.04 4.63 -11.73
C ALA A 47 2.84 5.55 -11.50
N TYR A 48 1.89 5.08 -10.71
CA TYR A 48 0.92 5.95 -10.04
C TYR A 48 1.40 6.27 -8.63
N GLY A 49 1.41 7.54 -8.27
CA GLY A 49 1.73 7.99 -6.92
C GLY A 49 0.74 9.03 -6.40
N CYS A 50 0.44 8.97 -5.11
CA CYS A 50 -0.40 9.95 -4.43
C CYS A 50 0.00 10.14 -2.97
N ASP A 51 -0.29 11.32 -2.42
CA ASP A 51 -0.19 11.60 -1.00
C ASP A 51 -1.57 11.44 -0.35
N LEU A 52 -1.60 10.72 0.76
CA LEU A 52 -2.80 10.38 1.52
C LEU A 52 -2.64 10.90 2.95
N THR A 53 -3.74 11.37 3.53
CA THR A 53 -3.86 11.55 4.97
C THR A 53 -4.61 10.34 5.51
N VAL A 54 -3.94 9.55 6.34
CA VAL A 54 -4.49 8.34 6.97
C VAL A 54 -4.59 8.52 8.47
N ARG A 55 -5.43 7.73 9.13
CA ARG A 55 -5.54 7.74 10.59
C ARG A 55 -4.87 6.52 11.19
N PHE A 56 -3.81 6.71 11.98
CA PHE A 56 -3.13 5.63 12.67
C PHE A 56 -3.05 5.92 14.16
N GLN A 57 -3.45 4.96 15.00
CA GLN A 57 -3.50 5.11 16.46
C GLN A 57 -4.20 6.40 16.95
N GLY A 58 -5.21 6.84 16.20
CA GLY A 58 -6.00 8.03 16.52
C GLY A 58 -5.42 9.36 16.03
N GLN A 59 -4.21 9.38 15.44
CA GLN A 59 -3.54 10.55 14.88
C GLN A 59 -3.60 10.54 13.35
N ASP A 60 -3.64 11.74 12.75
CA ASP A 60 -3.56 11.89 11.30
C ASP A 60 -2.09 11.84 10.88
N GLU A 61 -1.78 10.94 9.95
CA GLU A 61 -0.45 10.68 9.43
C GLU A 61 -0.41 10.93 7.92
N ASN A 62 0.70 11.48 7.44
CA ASN A 62 0.95 11.59 6.01
C ASN A 62 1.57 10.30 5.49
N LEU A 63 0.91 9.69 4.50
CA LEU A 63 1.34 8.49 3.83
C LEU A 63 1.42 8.77 2.34
N LYS A 64 2.60 8.59 1.76
CA LYS A 64 2.77 8.60 0.31
C LYS A 64 2.67 7.18 -0.20
N PHE A 65 1.74 6.95 -1.11
CA PHE A 65 1.53 5.66 -1.77
C PHE A 65 2.01 5.74 -3.21
N SER A 66 2.67 4.69 -3.69
CA SER A 66 3.02 4.53 -5.09
C SER A 66 2.80 3.08 -5.52
N ALA A 67 2.33 2.89 -6.74
CA ALA A 67 2.30 1.61 -7.42
C ALA A 67 3.08 1.74 -8.72
N TYR A 68 4.11 0.91 -8.91
CA TYR A 68 4.88 0.84 -10.14
C TYR A 68 4.49 -0.43 -10.90
N ILE A 69 4.21 -0.28 -12.20
CA ILE A 69 3.73 -1.36 -13.07
C ILE A 69 4.85 -1.71 -14.04
N ASP A 70 5.78 -2.57 -13.66
CA ASP A 70 6.73 -3.19 -14.59
C ASP A 70 6.20 -4.51 -15.16
N ASP A 71 5.38 -5.22 -14.40
CA ASP A 71 4.50 -6.29 -14.86
C ASP A 71 3.03 -5.88 -14.63
N ILE A 72 2.19 -6.05 -15.66
CA ILE A 72 0.75 -5.72 -15.59
C ILE A 72 0.05 -6.59 -14.54
N ASP A 73 0.53 -7.82 -14.35
CA ASP A 73 -0.07 -8.77 -13.44
C ASP A 73 0.57 -8.74 -12.04
N ALA A 74 1.67 -8.00 -11.84
CA ALA A 74 2.39 -7.96 -10.56
C ALA A 74 2.92 -6.55 -10.21
N PRO A 75 2.06 -5.59 -9.84
CA PRO A 75 2.52 -4.27 -9.41
C PRO A 75 3.38 -4.28 -8.15
N ASP A 76 4.42 -3.46 -8.15
CA ASP A 76 5.17 -3.08 -6.97
C ASP A 76 4.41 -2.01 -6.18
N LEU A 77 4.03 -2.30 -4.93
CA LEU A 77 3.44 -1.31 -4.03
C LEU A 77 4.50 -0.72 -3.11
N TYR A 78 4.48 0.60 -2.94
CA TYR A 78 5.37 1.36 -2.07
C TYR A 78 4.57 2.27 -1.15
N PHE A 79 4.91 2.26 0.14
CA PHE A 79 4.33 3.11 1.17
C PHE A 79 5.46 3.85 1.88
N ILE A 80 5.42 5.18 1.86
CA ILE A 80 6.41 6.04 2.51
C ILE A 80 5.71 6.86 3.58
N VAL A 81 6.19 6.75 4.81
CA VAL A 81 5.64 7.44 5.99
C VAL A 81 6.75 8.02 6.85
N TYR A 82 6.42 8.99 7.70
CA TYR A 82 7.39 9.54 8.67
C TYR A 82 7.30 8.90 10.05
N ASN A 83 6.20 8.20 10.34
CA ASN A 83 6.01 7.46 11.58
C ASN A 83 6.58 6.03 11.41
N PRO A 84 7.65 5.65 12.14
CA PRO A 84 8.25 4.33 12.01
C PRO A 84 7.31 3.20 12.44
N ASP A 85 6.45 3.42 13.44
CA ASP A 85 5.52 2.39 13.91
C ASP A 85 4.46 2.08 12.83
N LEU A 86 4.06 3.09 12.04
CA LEU A 86 3.18 2.89 10.89
C LEU A 86 3.88 2.12 9.77
N ALA A 87 5.14 2.45 9.47
CA ALA A 87 5.92 1.70 8.48
C ALA A 87 6.04 0.23 8.85
N THR A 88 6.43 -0.06 10.10
CA THR A 88 6.54 -1.44 10.62
C THR A 88 5.19 -2.16 10.61
N ALA A 89 4.09 -1.47 10.91
CA ALA A 89 2.76 -2.08 10.86
C ALA A 89 2.31 -2.42 9.43
N ILE A 90 2.63 -1.56 8.45
CA ILE A 90 2.35 -1.83 7.03
C ILE A 90 3.18 -3.03 6.56
N ASP A 91 4.48 -3.03 6.86
CA ASP A 91 5.42 -4.08 6.48
C ASP A 91 4.99 -5.44 7.05
N ALA A 92 4.63 -5.50 8.34
CA ALA A 92 4.14 -6.72 8.97
C ALA A 92 2.83 -7.23 8.35
N GLU A 93 1.92 -6.35 7.92
CA GLU A 93 0.69 -6.78 7.24
C GLU A 93 0.94 -7.20 5.78
N MET A 94 1.94 -6.64 5.10
CA MET A 94 2.40 -7.12 3.79
C MET A 94 2.93 -8.55 3.90
N GLU A 95 3.90 -8.78 4.80
CA GLU A 95 4.47 -10.10 5.05
C GLU A 95 3.38 -11.11 5.41
N ALA A 96 2.51 -10.78 6.37
CA ALA A 96 1.43 -11.67 6.80
C ALA A 96 0.44 -11.98 5.68
N PHE A 97 0.17 -11.03 4.77
CA PHE A 97 -0.72 -11.26 3.64
C PHE A 97 -0.07 -12.22 2.63
N CYS A 98 1.20 -12.01 2.26
CA CYS A 98 1.88 -12.85 1.29
C CYS A 98 2.15 -14.26 1.84
N GLU A 99 2.47 -14.41 3.13
CA GLU A 99 2.56 -15.72 3.78
C GLU A 99 1.24 -16.50 3.73
N ALA A 100 0.10 -15.80 3.83
CA ALA A 100 -1.22 -16.43 3.84
C ALA A 100 -1.73 -16.79 2.44
N ASN A 101 -1.35 -16.05 1.41
CA ASN A 101 -1.91 -16.17 0.05
C ASN A 101 -0.92 -16.69 -0.99
N GLY A 102 0.37 -16.80 -0.65
CA GLY A 102 1.40 -17.39 -1.52
C GLY A 102 1.71 -16.55 -2.75
N SER A 103 1.81 -15.22 -2.59
CA SER A 103 2.44 -14.32 -3.57
C SER A 103 3.94 -14.27 -3.35
#